data_AF-A0A2G6JNP3-F1
#
_entry.id   AF-A0A2G6JNP3-F1
#
_cell.length_a   1.000
_cell.length_b   1.000
_cell.length_c   1.000
_cell.angle_alpha   90.00
_cell.angle_beta   90.00
_cell.angle_gamma   90.00
#
_symmetry.space_group_name_H-M   'P 1'
#
loop_
_entity.id
_entity.type
_entity.pdbx_description
1 polymer ?
#
loop_
_entity_poly.entity_id
_entity_poly.type
_entity_poly.pdbx_seq_one_letter_code
_entity_poly.pdbx_strand_id
1 'polypeptide(L)' 'MTEEDLLSQLTSLPLEQLDAIQQSLLLRLEKKEAERERLKKLPPRTSNDLEALAELQGLDLSSLLRDVKRYS' A
#
# COMPACT_ATOMS: atom_id res chain seq x y z
N MET A 1 16.39 -8.99 -7.32
CA MET A 1 15.99 -10.23 -6.64
C MET A 1 15.02 -10.92 -7.55
N THR A 2 15.41 -12.05 -8.14
CA THR A 2 14.46 -12.86 -8.91
C THR A 2 13.58 -13.63 -7.94
N GLU A 3 12.44 -14.12 -8.42
CA GLU A 3 11.53 -14.94 -7.61
C GLU A 3 12.22 -16.21 -7.07
N GLU A 4 13.16 -16.74 -7.85
CA GLU A 4 13.98 -17.91 -7.52
C GLU A 4 14.95 -17.65 -6.36
N ASP A 5 15.57 -16.46 -6.31
CA ASP A 5 16.44 -16.05 -5.19
C ASP A 5 15.65 -15.99 -3.88
N LEU A 6 14.40 -15.52 -3.96
CA LEU A 6 13.54 -15.31 -2.81
C LEU A 6 13.01 -16.64 -2.26
N LEU A 7 12.59 -17.55 -3.14
CA LEU A 7 12.20 -18.91 -2.77
C LEU A 7 13.35 -19.65 -2.09
N SER A 8 14.57 -19.54 -2.63
CA SER A 8 15.76 -20.17 -2.06
C SER A 8 16.03 -19.69 -0.63
N GLN A 9 15.88 -18.39 -0.37
CA GLN A 9 16.02 -17.81 0.97
C GLN A 9 14.90 -18.29 1.91
N LEU A 10 13.65 -18.30 1.45
CA LEU A 10 12.52 -18.77 2.27
C LEU A 10 12.65 -20.25 2.65
N THR A 11 13.10 -21.11 1.71
CA THR A 11 13.33 -22.53 1.99
C THR A 11 14.48 -22.79 2.95
N SER A 12 15.39 -21.83 3.13
CA SER A 12 16.50 -21.94 4.08
C SER A 12 16.09 -21.63 5.53
N LEU A 13 14.91 -21.04 5.73
CA LEU A 13 14.42 -20.63 7.05
C LEU A 13 13.66 -21.77 7.75
N PRO A 14 13.76 -21.88 9.08
CA PRO A 14 12.96 -22.83 9.86
C PRO A 14 11.49 -22.43 9.88
N LEU A 15 10.61 -23.41 10.09
CA LEU A 15 9.15 -23.24 10.02
C LEU A 15 8.64 -22.10 10.92
N GLU A 16 9.17 -22.00 12.14
CA GLU A 16 8.79 -20.96 13.11
C GLU A 16 9.12 -19.55 12.62
N GLN A 17 10.21 -19.38 11.86
CA GLN A 17 10.59 -18.09 11.29
C GLN A 17 9.72 -17.75 10.07
N LEU A 18 9.34 -18.76 9.29
CA LEU A 18 8.37 -18.60 8.19
C LEU A 18 7.00 -18.18 8.73
N ASP A 19 6.54 -18.82 9.80
CA ASP A 19 5.29 -18.45 10.48
C ASP A 19 5.33 -17.01 11.01
N ALA A 20 6.44 -16.60 11.64
CA ALA A 20 6.62 -15.23 12.11
C ALA A 20 6.60 -14.21 10.95
N ILE A 21 7.24 -14.53 9.83
CA ILE A 21 7.22 -13.69 8.63
C ILE A 21 5.79 -13.58 8.10
N GLN A 22 5.08 -14.70 7.96
CA GLN A 22 3.70 -14.75 7.50
C GLN A 22 2.78 -13.91 8.40
N GLN A 23 2.86 -14.07 9.72
CA GLN A 23 2.08 -13.28 10.67
C GLN A 23 2.39 -11.79 10.54
N SER A 24 3.65 -11.41 10.37
CA SER A 24 4.02 -10.00 10.18
C SER A 24 3.45 -9.41 8.88
N LEU A 25 3.41 -10.20 7.82
CA LEU A 25 2.88 -9.79 6.52
C LEU A 25 1.36 -9.64 6.58
N LEU A 26 0.66 -10.57 7.23
CA LEU A 26 -0.78 -10.48 7.48
C LEU A 26 -1.14 -9.23 8.28
N LEU A 27 -0.41 -8.94 9.37
CA LEU A 27 -0.60 -7.72 10.15
C LEU A 27 -0.37 -6.44 9.34
N ARG A 28 0.59 -6.45 8.41
CA ARG A 28 0.84 -5.30 7.51
C ARG A 28 -0.30 -5.14 6.51
N LEU A 29 -0.85 -6.24 5.99
CA LEU A 29 -2.02 -6.19 5.11
C LEU A 29 -3.24 -5.65 5.83
N GLU A 30 -3.54 -6.13 7.04
CA GLU A 30 -4.65 -5.62 7.85
C GLU A 30 -4.53 -4.12 8.13
N LYS A 31 -3.33 -3.64 8.48
CA LYS A 31 -3.08 -2.21 8.69
C LYS A 31 -3.30 -1.39 7.42
N LYS A 32 -2.83 -1.88 6.28
CA LYS A 32 -3.07 -1.23 4.98
C LYS A 32 -4.55 -1.22 4.63
N GLU A 33 -5.26 -2.32 4.82
CA GLU A 33 -6.70 -2.42 4.58
C GLU A 33 -7.49 -1.42 5.44
N ALA A 34 -7.16 -1.35 6.74
CA ALA A 34 -7.78 -0.42 7.67
C ALA A 34 -7.51 1.05 7.30
N GLU A 35 -6.30 1.37 6.85
CA GLU A 35 -5.94 2.69 6.36
C GLU A 35 -6.70 3.05 5.07
N ARG A 36 -6.81 2.11 4.12
CA ARG A 36 -7.62 2.26 2.90
C ARG A 36 -9.08 2.52 3.24
N GLU A 37 -9.65 1.75 4.16
CA GLU A 37 -11.04 1.92 4.59
C GLU A 37 -11.28 3.26 5.32
N ARG A 38 -10.30 3.73 6.10
CA ARG A 38 -10.36 5.05 6.73
C ARG A 38 -10.33 6.17 5.69
N LEU A 39 -9.46 6.08 4.68
CA LEU A 39 -9.34 7.05 3.60
C LEU A 39 -10.63 7.15 2.76
N LYS A 40 -11.39 6.05 2.62
CA LYS A 40 -12.68 6.07 1.92
C LYS A 40 -13.82 6.73 2.69
N LYS A 41 -13.81 6.65 4.04
CA LYS A 41 -14.96 7.03 4.88
C LYS A 41 -14.93 8.49 5.34
N LEU A 42 -13.75 9.09 5.44
CA LEU A 42 -13.58 10.46 5.91
C LEU A 42 -13.05 11.34 4.78
N PRO A 43 -13.47 12.60 4.68
CA PRO A 43 -12.87 13.52 3.72
C PRO A 43 -11.36 13.63 4.01
N PRO A 44 -10.52 13.64 2.97
CA PRO A 44 -9.07 13.76 3.13
C PRO A 44 -8.75 15.07 3.87
N ARG A 45 -7.95 14.98 4.93
CA ARG A 45 -7.65 16.12 5.81
C ARG A 45 -6.30 16.75 5.49
N THR A 46 -5.42 15.99 4.84
CA THR A 46 -4.05 16.38 4.53
C THR A 46 -3.74 16.14 3.04
N SER A 47 -2.68 16.77 2.54
CA SER A 47 -2.17 16.52 1.18
C SER A 47 -1.73 15.06 0.99
N ASN A 48 -1.17 14.43 2.02
CA ASN A 48 -0.83 13.00 1.99
C ASN A 48 -2.07 12.12 1.80
N ASP A 49 -3.19 12.46 2.42
CA ASP A 49 -4.43 11.70 2.23
C ASP A 49 -4.93 11.79 0.76
N LEU A 50 -4.70 12.93 0.10
CA LEU A 50 -5.03 13.12 -1.32
C LEU A 50 -4.11 12.30 -2.23
N GLU A 51 -2.81 12.28 -1.95
CA GLU A 51 -1.84 11.45 -2.69
C GLU A 51 -2.19 9.96 -2.55
N ALA A 52 -2.43 9.50 -1.33
CA ALA A 52 -2.81 8.11 -1.06
C ALA A 52 -4.13 7.72 -1.75
N LEU A 53 -5.12 8.63 -1.80
CA LEU A 53 -6.38 8.41 -2.51
C LEU A 53 -6.21 8.37 -4.04
N ALA A 54 -5.31 9.20 -4.59
CA ALA A 54 -5.00 9.18 -6.01
C ALA A 54 -4.31 7.86 -6.40
N GLU A 55 -3.29 7.46 -5.64
CA GLU A 55 -2.60 6.17 -5.81
C GLU A 55 -3.56 4.98 -5.71
N LEU A 56 -4.51 5.05 -4.76
CA LEU A 56 -5.55 4.03 -4.59
C LEU A 56 -6.41 3.81 -5.84
N GLN A 57 -6.58 4.84 -6.66
CA GLN A 57 -7.35 4.80 -7.90
C GLN A 57 -6.45 4.62 -9.13
N GLY A 58 -5.13 4.44 -8.93
CA GLY A 58 -4.15 4.35 -10.02
C GLY A 58 -3.94 5.68 -10.74
N LEU A 59 -4.24 6.80 -10.07
CA LEU A 59 -4.13 8.16 -10.61
C LEU A 59 -2.93 8.89 -10.00
N ASP A 60 -2.31 9.76 -10.78
CA ASP A 60 -1.27 10.67 -10.30
C ASP A 60 -1.89 11.99 -9.84
N LEU A 61 -1.73 12.32 -8.55
CA LEU A 61 -2.29 13.55 -7.96
C LEU A 61 -1.79 14.80 -8.68
N SER A 62 -0.53 14.83 -9.12
CA SER A 62 0.04 16.01 -9.76
C SER A 62 -0.62 16.27 -11.13
N SER A 63 -0.99 15.21 -11.84
CA SER A 63 -1.73 15.29 -13.10
C SER A 63 -3.18 15.70 -12.87
N LEU A 64 -3.84 15.15 -11.85
CA LEU A 64 -5.20 15.56 -11.45
C LEU A 64 -5.28 17.06 -11.10
N LEU A 65 -4.33 17.58 -10.32
CA LEU A 65 -4.29 19.01 -9.97
C LEU A 65 -4.06 19.91 -11.18
N ARG A 66 -3.25 19.46 -12.16
CA ARG A 66 -3.07 20.17 -13.43
C ARG A 66 -4.36 20.23 -14.24
N ASP A 67 -5.10 19.12 -14.29
CA ASP A 67 -6.36 19.05 -15.02
C ASP A 67 -7.43 19.92 -14.36
N VAL A 68 -7.59 19.86 -13.04
CA VAL A 68 -8.52 20.74 -12.31
C VAL A 68 -8.24 22.21 -12.59
N LYS A 69 -6.95 22.62 -12.63
CA LYS A 69 -6.57 24.00 -12.95
C LYS A 69 -6.88 24.41 -14.40
N ARG A 70 -6.98 23.46 -15.34
CA ARG A 70 -7.37 23.74 -16.73
C ARG A 70 -8.87 23.94 -16.89
N TYR A 71 -9.67 23.32 -16.02
CA TYR A 71 -11.14 23.36 -16.05
C TYR A 71 -11.75 24.34 -15.05
N SER A 72 -10.94 25.00 -14.22
CA SER A 72 -11.30 26.12 -13.35
C SER A 72 -11.09 27.46 -14.04
#